data_AF-A0A662UZG5-F1
#
_entry.id   AF-A0A662UZG5-F1
#
_cell.length_a   1.000
_cell.length_b   1.000
_cell.length_c   1.000
_cell.angle_alpha   90.00
_cell.angle_beta   90.00
_cell.angle_gamma   90.00
#
_symmetry.space_group_name_H-M   'P 1'
#
loop_
_entity.id
_entity.type
_entity.pdbx_description
1 polymer ?
#
loop_
_entity_poly.entity_id
_entity_poly.type
_entity_poly.pdbx_seq_one_letter_code
_entity_poly.pdbx_strand_id
1 'polypeptide(L)'
;MTPSESGEAPQRRRRRKRKLEVRDNKVVFRKRLVHEFELPPEVAQFAKKIEDILDWLVFDSPVASSFRHPHSVRTLVFLLYARAMGTPIAVVAKKLRIAHEQLYRLERLLTRHGIKDQVYQMVSRALKSR
;
A
#
# COMPACT_ATOMS: atom_id res chain seq x y z
N MET A 1 -44.90 -19.15 19.17
CA MET A 1 -44.07 -18.51 20.21
C MET A 1 -43.04 -19.51 20.70
N THR A 2 -41.79 -19.38 20.27
CA THR A 2 -40.50 -19.61 20.95
C THR A 2 -39.38 -19.48 19.90
N PRO A 3 -38.15 -19.14 20.29
CA PRO A 3 -37.47 -17.99 19.73
C PRO A 3 -36.13 -18.33 19.02
N SER A 4 -35.61 -17.29 18.34
CA SER A 4 -34.20 -16.93 18.18
C SER A 4 -33.18 -17.96 17.70
N GLU A 5 -32.47 -17.62 16.63
CA GLU A 5 -30.99 -17.56 16.64
C GLU A 5 -30.55 -16.63 15.50
N SER A 6 -30.30 -15.36 15.83
CA SER A 6 -28.97 -14.82 16.15
C SER A 6 -28.13 -14.64 14.89
N GLY A 7 -28.13 -13.41 14.38
CA GLY A 7 -27.25 -12.98 13.30
C GLY A 7 -25.78 -13.05 13.73
N GLU A 8 -24.98 -13.79 12.98
CA GLU A 8 -23.54 -13.66 13.03
C GLU A 8 -23.12 -12.44 12.23
N ALA A 9 -22.97 -11.31 12.92
CA ALA A 9 -22.21 -10.19 12.39
C ALA A 9 -20.79 -10.69 12.07
N PRO A 10 -20.24 -10.42 10.87
CA PRO A 10 -18.92 -10.91 10.50
C PRO A 10 -17.91 -10.39 11.52
N GLN A 11 -17.26 -11.33 12.21
CA GLN A 11 -16.25 -11.06 13.23
C GLN A 11 -15.29 -10.00 12.71
N ARG A 12 -15.33 -8.81 13.31
CA ARG A 12 -14.35 -7.75 13.08
C ARG A 12 -12.99 -8.33 13.46
N ARG A 13 -12.26 -8.88 12.49
CA ARG A 13 -10.86 -9.32 12.64
C ARG A 13 -10.15 -8.21 13.41
N ARG A 14 -9.71 -8.51 14.65
CA ARG A 14 -8.92 -7.59 15.48
C ARG A 14 -7.81 -7.04 14.58
N ARG A 15 -7.88 -5.75 14.24
CA ARG A 15 -6.83 -5.07 13.46
C ARG A 15 -5.53 -5.33 14.21
N ARG A 16 -4.60 -6.06 13.58
CA ARG A 16 -3.23 -6.18 14.07
C ARG A 16 -2.71 -4.75 14.28
N LYS A 17 -1.97 -4.52 15.36
CA LYS A 17 -1.36 -3.20 15.62
C LYS A 17 -0.59 -2.77 14.36
N ARG A 18 -0.90 -1.57 13.83
CA ARG A 18 -0.27 -1.03 12.62
C ARG A 18 1.25 -1.14 12.74
N LYS A 19 1.87 -1.65 11.68
CA LYS A 19 3.33 -1.88 11.65
C LYS A 19 4.02 -0.95 10.66
N LEU A 20 3.28 -0.28 9.77
CA LEU A 20 3.71 0.82 8.93
C LEU A 20 2.99 2.11 9.33
N GLU A 21 3.73 3.21 9.37
CA GLU A 21 3.25 4.54 9.72
C GLU A 21 3.90 5.59 8.81
N VAL A 22 3.16 6.63 8.43
CA VAL A 22 3.70 7.78 7.67
C VAL A 22 3.79 9.01 8.59
N ARG A 23 5.03 9.35 8.97
CA ARG A 23 5.38 10.48 9.85
C ARG A 23 6.00 11.59 9.02
N ASP A 24 5.33 12.72 8.87
CA ASP A 24 5.74 13.83 8.01
C ASP A 24 6.08 13.36 6.59
N ASN A 25 7.35 13.42 6.20
CA ASN A 25 7.88 12.95 4.91
C ASN A 25 8.56 11.58 4.98
N LYS A 26 8.43 10.87 6.10
CA LYS A 26 9.07 9.56 6.35
C LYS A 26 8.03 8.45 6.44
N VAL A 27 8.37 7.31 5.86
CA VAL A 27 7.65 6.05 6.11
C VAL A 27 8.49 5.23 7.07
N VAL A 28 7.88 4.80 8.17
CA VAL A 28 8.50 3.95 9.18
C VAL A 28 7.73 2.63 9.24
N PHE A 29 8.42 1.51 9.16
CA PHE A 29 7.78 0.21 9.34
C PHE A 29 8.68 -0.80 10.07
N ARG A 30 8.05 -1.72 10.82
CA ARG A 30 8.76 -2.72 11.62
C ARG A 30 8.42 -4.14 11.18
N LYS A 31 9.39 -4.84 10.59
CA LYS A 31 9.37 -6.30 10.39
C LYS A 31 10.26 -6.98 11.42
N ARG A 32 11.48 -7.38 11.04
CA ARG A 32 12.52 -7.86 11.97
C ARG A 32 13.27 -6.69 12.60
N LEU A 33 13.60 -5.70 11.77
CA LEU A 33 14.21 -4.44 12.16
C LEU A 33 13.22 -3.29 11.90
N VAL A 34 13.53 -2.14 12.48
CA VAL A 34 12.89 -0.88 12.12
C VAL A 34 13.53 -0.39 10.82
N HIS A 35 12.69 -0.07 9.85
CA HIS A 35 13.10 0.50 8.58
C HIS A 35 12.45 1.86 8.42
N GLU A 36 13.23 2.80 7.90
CA GLU A 36 12.77 4.15 7.60
C GLU A 36 13.31 4.60 6.25
N PHE A 37 12.52 5.40 5.54
CA PHE A 37 12.96 6.09 4.33
C PHE A 37 12.14 7.35 4.08
N GLU A 38 12.76 8.29 3.40
CA GLU A 38 12.14 9.56 3.04
C GLU A 38 11.41 9.48 1.70
N LEU A 39 10.31 10.22 1.61
CA LEU A 39 9.51 10.44 0.43
C LEU A 39 9.47 11.94 0.11
N PRO A 40 9.36 12.32 -1.17
CA PRO A 40 9.01 13.69 -1.52
C PRO A 40 7.68 14.10 -0.85
N PRO A 41 7.51 15.37 -0.44
CA PRO A 41 6.35 15.79 0.37
C PRO A 41 4.99 15.42 -0.23
N GLU A 42 4.83 15.62 -1.54
CA GLU A 42 3.61 15.26 -2.28
C GLU A 42 3.29 13.76 -2.17
N VAL A 43 4.32 12.92 -2.28
CA VAL A 43 4.18 11.45 -2.21
C VAL A 43 3.92 11.00 -0.78
N ALA A 44 4.50 11.66 0.22
CA ALA A 44 4.24 11.38 1.63
C ALA A 44 2.79 11.71 2.02
N GLN A 45 2.26 12.86 1.57
CA GLN A 45 0.85 13.22 1.75
C GLN A 45 -0.09 12.19 1.11
N PHE A 46 0.25 11.73 -0.10
CA PHE A 46 -0.48 10.62 -0.74
C PHE A 46 -0.40 9.34 0.09
N ALA A 47 0.80 8.91 0.51
CA ALA A 47 1.01 7.69 1.28
C ALA A 47 0.21 7.70 2.58
N LYS A 48 0.12 8.84 3.25
CA LYS A 48 -0.67 9.02 4.48
C LYS A 48 -2.17 8.80 4.26
N LYS A 49 -2.72 9.17 3.09
CA LYS A 49 -4.13 8.91 2.75
C LYS A 49 -4.44 7.43 2.54
N ILE A 50 -3.43 6.63 2.17
CA ILE A 50 -3.58 5.20 1.88
C ILE A 50 -2.82 4.31 2.87
N GLU A 51 -2.49 4.83 4.07
CA GLU A 51 -1.64 4.16 5.05
C GLU A 51 -2.15 2.75 5.40
N ASP A 52 -3.46 2.59 5.60
CA ASP A 52 -4.09 1.29 5.89
C ASP A 52 -3.89 0.27 4.75
N ILE A 53 -3.88 0.74 3.50
CA ILE A 53 -3.67 -0.11 2.31
C ILE A 53 -2.20 -0.52 2.22
N LEU A 54 -1.29 0.42 2.50
CA LEU A 54 0.15 0.15 2.53
C LEU A 54 0.50 -0.85 3.63
N ASP A 55 -0.05 -0.68 4.84
CA ASP A 55 0.16 -1.61 5.96
C ASP A 55 -0.33 -3.03 5.58
N TRP A 56 -1.55 -3.15 5.05
CA TRP A 56 -2.06 -4.44 4.58
C TRP A 56 -1.18 -5.06 3.48
N LEU A 57 -0.76 -4.29 2.47
CA LEU A 57 0.11 -4.79 1.40
C LEU A 57 1.45 -5.30 1.94
N VAL A 58 2.06 -4.55 2.86
CA VAL A 58 3.38 -4.88 3.40
C VAL A 58 3.33 -6.06 4.37
N PHE A 59 2.23 -6.27 5.09
CA PHE A 59 2.18 -7.24 6.20
C PHE A 59 1.21 -8.40 6.05
N ASP A 60 0.06 -8.21 5.40
CA ASP A 60 -1.04 -9.17 5.44
C ASP A 60 -1.53 -9.63 4.06
N SER A 61 -1.03 -9.04 2.97
CA SER A 61 -1.38 -9.44 1.61
C SER A 61 -0.61 -10.67 1.12
N PRO A 62 -1.08 -11.36 0.06
CA PRO A 62 -0.35 -12.47 -0.57
C PRO A 62 1.06 -12.11 -1.08
N VAL A 63 1.34 -10.82 -1.28
CA VAL A 63 2.63 -10.31 -1.75
C VAL A 63 3.52 -9.77 -0.62
N ALA A 64 3.08 -9.83 0.64
CA ALA A 64 3.78 -9.29 1.80
C ALA A 64 5.22 -9.80 1.95
N SER A 65 5.49 -11.04 1.49
CA SER A 65 6.82 -11.65 1.48
C SER A 65 7.83 -10.92 0.58
N SER A 66 7.35 -10.19 -0.44
CA SER A 66 8.17 -9.41 -1.39
C SER A 66 8.56 -8.03 -0.85
N PHE A 67 7.91 -7.58 0.24
CA PHE A 67 8.13 -6.27 0.87
C PHE A 67 9.01 -6.36 2.12
N ARG A 68 10.10 -7.13 2.06
CA ARG A 68 11.05 -7.24 3.18
C ARG A 68 12.04 -6.08 3.26
N HIS A 69 12.35 -5.46 2.11
CA HIS A 69 13.29 -4.36 2.02
C HIS A 69 12.57 -3.01 1.91
N PRO A 70 13.10 -1.94 2.55
CA PRO A 70 12.52 -0.60 2.46
C PRO A 70 12.44 -0.08 1.03
N HIS A 71 13.41 -0.44 0.17
CA HIS A 71 13.38 -0.06 -1.24
C HIS A 71 12.16 -0.62 -1.98
N SER A 72 11.75 -1.85 -1.69
CA SER A 72 10.54 -2.45 -2.28
C SER A 72 9.28 -1.74 -1.83
N VAL A 73 9.22 -1.33 -0.55
CA VAL A 73 8.08 -0.57 0.00
C VAL A 73 8.04 0.83 -0.61
N ARG A 74 9.17 1.51 -0.74
CA ARG A 74 9.27 2.81 -1.43
C ARG A 74 8.80 2.69 -2.89
N THR A 75 9.24 1.65 -3.60
CA THR A 75 8.83 1.37 -4.98
C THR A 75 7.32 1.11 -5.07
N LEU A 76 6.74 0.40 -4.09
CA LEU A 76 5.28 0.21 -4.00
C LEU A 76 4.56 1.54 -3.89
N VAL A 77 4.99 2.41 -2.98
CA VAL A 77 4.39 3.75 -2.81
C VAL A 77 4.44 4.54 -4.12
N PHE A 78 5.58 4.52 -4.82
CA PHE A 78 5.73 5.20 -6.10
C PHE A 78 4.84 4.63 -7.21
N LEU A 79 4.67 3.30 -7.27
CA LEU A 79 3.75 2.69 -8.23
C LEU A 79 2.31 3.13 -7.97
N LEU A 80 1.86 3.05 -6.71
CA LEU A 80 0.49 3.42 -6.34
C LEU A 80 0.24 4.90 -6.57
N TYR A 81 1.23 5.75 -6.29
CA TYR A 81 1.17 7.18 -6.58
C TYR A 81 1.03 7.44 -8.09
N ALA A 82 1.85 6.80 -8.93
CA ALA A 82 1.76 6.95 -10.39
C ALA A 82 0.36 6.60 -10.92
N ARG A 83 -0.20 5.50 -10.41
CA ARG A 83 -1.53 5.01 -10.80
C ARG A 83 -2.66 5.90 -10.29
N ALA A 84 -2.55 6.39 -9.06
CA ALA A 84 -3.51 7.34 -8.50
C ALA A 84 -3.59 8.65 -9.30
N MET A 85 -2.45 9.13 -9.80
CA MET A 85 -2.35 10.35 -10.60
C MET A 85 -2.70 10.14 -12.09
N GLY A 86 -3.06 8.92 -12.51
CA GLY A 86 -3.27 8.60 -13.93
C GLY A 86 -2.05 8.84 -14.82
N THR A 87 -0.84 8.89 -14.22
CA THR A 87 0.39 9.25 -14.92
C THR A 87 1.12 8.00 -15.40
N PRO A 88 1.69 7.98 -16.62
CA PRO A 88 2.50 6.85 -17.07
C PRO A 88 3.67 6.56 -16.13
N ILE A 89 3.94 5.27 -15.89
CA ILE A 89 5.01 4.79 -15.00
C ILE A 89 6.37 5.41 -15.35
N ALA A 90 6.70 5.50 -16.64
CA ALA A 90 7.97 6.07 -17.10
C ALA A 90 8.16 7.55 -16.71
N VAL A 91 7.07 8.34 -16.74
CA VAL A 91 7.09 9.77 -16.39
C VAL A 91 7.35 9.95 -14.90
N VAL A 92 6.64 9.18 -14.07
CA VAL A 92 6.84 9.21 -12.61
C VAL A 92 8.21 8.67 -12.22
N ALA A 93 8.67 7.61 -12.89
CA ALA A 93 10.00 7.05 -12.69
C ALA A 93 11.10 8.10 -12.90
N LYS A 94 11.00 8.87 -13.99
CA LYS A 94 11.91 9.99 -14.29
C LYS A 94 11.84 11.08 -13.23
N LYS A 95 10.63 11.52 -12.84
CA LYS A 95 10.43 12.56 -11.79
C LYS A 95 11.05 12.14 -10.46
N LEU A 96 10.87 10.88 -10.06
CA LEU A 96 11.29 10.35 -8.77
C LEU A 96 12.69 9.70 -8.78
N ARG A 97 13.40 9.77 -9.92
CA ARG A 97 14.74 9.20 -10.14
C ARG A 97 14.83 7.71 -9.74
N ILE A 98 13.86 6.92 -10.17
CA ILE A 98 13.81 5.46 -9.99
C ILE A 98 13.80 4.75 -11.35
N ALA A 99 14.36 3.54 -11.43
CA ALA A 99 14.27 2.74 -12.64
C ALA A 99 12.82 2.28 -12.90
N HIS A 100 12.26 2.59 -14.07
CA HIS A 100 10.88 2.21 -14.42
C HIS A 100 10.66 0.69 -14.36
N GLU A 101 11.69 -0.11 -14.64
CA GLU A 101 11.63 -1.57 -14.52
C GLU A 101 11.31 -2.04 -13.09
N GLN A 102 11.72 -1.30 -12.06
CA GLN A 102 11.37 -1.63 -10.67
C GLN A 102 9.86 -1.49 -10.45
N LEU A 103 9.24 -0.47 -11.03
CA LEU A 103 7.79 -0.25 -10.97
C LEU A 103 7.04 -1.31 -11.77
N TYR A 104 7.49 -1.64 -12.99
CA TYR A 104 6.87 -2.70 -13.81
C TYR A 104 6.99 -4.08 -13.17
N ARG A 105 8.13 -4.42 -12.55
CA ARG A 105 8.29 -5.68 -11.81
C ARG A 105 7.27 -5.80 -10.68
N LEU A 106 7.01 -4.70 -9.97
CA LEU A 106 6.05 -4.66 -8.87
C LEU A 106 4.61 -4.75 -9.39
N GLU A 107 4.29 -4.08 -10.48
CA GLU A 107 2.98 -4.21 -11.12
C GLU A 107 2.72 -5.64 -11.63
N ARG A 108 3.73 -6.27 -12.24
CA ARG A 108 3.67 -7.69 -12.63
C ARG A 108 3.49 -8.60 -11.41
N LEU A 109 4.12 -8.29 -10.28
CA LEU A 109 3.90 -9.01 -9.02
C LEU A 109 2.43 -8.93 -8.58
N LEU A 110 1.84 -7.74 -8.53
CA LEU A 110 0.41 -7.58 -8.17
C LEU A 110 -0.52 -8.31 -9.15
N THR A 111 -0.17 -8.30 -10.43
CA THR A 111 -0.92 -8.99 -11.50
C THR A 111 -0.86 -10.51 -11.31
N ARG A 112 0.33 -11.08 -11.09
CA ARG A 112 0.51 -12.53 -10.89
C ARG A 112 -0.25 -13.07 -9.69
N HIS A 113 -0.42 -12.24 -8.65
CA HIS A 113 -1.21 -12.60 -7.47
C HIS A 113 -2.69 -12.25 -7.58
N GLY A 114 -3.16 -11.72 -8.72
CA GLY A 114 -4.58 -11.41 -8.94
C GLY A 114 -5.13 -10.23 -8.12
N ILE A 115 -4.27 -9.42 -7.49
CA ILE A 115 -4.71 -8.35 -6.57
C ILE A 115 -4.55 -6.94 -7.15
N LYS A 116 -3.97 -6.78 -8.35
CA LYS A 116 -3.68 -5.47 -8.95
C LYS A 116 -4.92 -4.56 -8.99
N ASP A 117 -5.99 -5.03 -9.60
CA ASP A 117 -7.18 -4.20 -9.82
C ASP A 117 -7.90 -3.89 -8.50
N GLN A 118 -7.96 -4.86 -7.58
CA GLN A 118 -8.45 -4.65 -6.22
C GLN A 118 -7.66 -3.55 -5.50
N VAL A 119 -6.33 -3.61 -5.54
CA VAL A 119 -5.46 -2.61 -4.90
C VAL A 119 -5.68 -1.22 -5.50
N TYR A 120 -5.75 -1.11 -6.82
CA TYR A 120 -5.98 0.17 -7.48
C TYR A 120 -7.37 0.75 -7.15
N GLN A 121 -8.40 -0.10 -7.06
CA GLN A 121 -9.73 0.31 -6.60
C GLN A 121 -9.73 0.76 -5.14
N MET A 122 -9.06 0.04 -4.24
CA MET A 122 -8.92 0.43 -2.84
C MET A 122 -8.26 1.82 -2.71
N VAL A 123 -7.17 2.05 -3.46
CA VAL A 123 -6.47 3.34 -3.50
C VAL A 123 -7.41 4.43 -4.01
N SER A 124 -8.10 4.20 -5.12
CA SER A 124 -9.04 5.17 -5.69
C SER A 124 -10.16 5.55 -4.70
N ARG A 125 -10.74 4.55 -4.00
CA ARG A 125 -11.78 4.77 -2.98
C ARG A 125 -11.24 5.57 -1.79
N ALA A 126 -10.05 5.24 -1.31
CA ALA A 126 -9.41 5.95 -0.19
C ALA A 126 -9.14 7.43 -0.53
N LEU A 127 -8.83 7.74 -1.80
CA LEU A 127 -8.65 9.12 -2.24
C LEU A 127 -9.96 9.91 -2.42
N LYS A 128 -11.06 9.22 -2.76
CA LYS A 128 -12.40 9.82 -2.94
C LYS A 128 -13.19 9.99 -1.64
N SER A 129 -12.81 9.30 -0.56
CA SER A 129 -13.57 9.29 0.71
C SER A 129 -13.33 10.55 1.55
N ARG A 130 -13.21 11.72 0.91
CA ARG A 130 -13.07 13.05 1.53
C ARG A 130 -13.90 14.07 0.79
#